data_AF-A0A1I8FTY9-F1
#
_entry.id   AF-A0A1I8FTY9-F1
#
_cell.length_a   1.000
_cell.length_b   1.000
_cell.length_c   1.000
_cell.angle_alpha   90.00
_cell.angle_beta   90.00
_cell.angle_gamma   90.00
#
_symmetry.space_group_name_H-M   'P 1'
#
loop_
_entity.id
_entity.type
_entity.pdbx_description
1 polymer ?
#
loop_
_entity_poly.entity_id
_entity_poly.type
_entity_poly.pdbx_seq_one_letter_code
_entity_poly.pdbx_strand_id
1 'polypeptide(L)'
;YDACNARERNRGLFTADQRLRGGSAVYTRQNPAGTRRGYECPEERDYYPYWHPTPWLDVAVLTDNLAECPALVAASAAPTHACVRTFAADSGRRLWAVPENNEFDCAKNGGRFVAFYPYLEVASAIDNEAACSARGYRWAVPHRHRLSSLQPACLVPPPPLDCRLAPTTRDNHLGDKLGGGPVAYDWQLPNFPSGDAQRCVLRLRYNLTSSDSEQLIRQNPLVQPGLQLAVNSNQVGRVFQDRSHVFQLHRVPVPVASNLHHVGVRGKRGNIVQVYPAVEYDFTPTRLSARVGDHLFLQWSGSNSHNNGAPAGDGQAGDDGAGAGGTDRSNLAEAGHANDNLPLPWEASGFLNDGAGRAVWAWHGQLDGLAPRDFGLALASAGYYRCFAKAACGADSEEAKTPLDPELNAAPASFPGLLIRLDRAGQFKFICTRNNNFSNRSHKWLLTVTD
;
A
#
# COMPACT_ATOMS: atom_id res chain seq x y z
N TYR A 1 -16.10 -5.02 -8.66
CA TYR A 1 -17.03 -6.12 -8.37
C TYR A 1 -18.11 -6.30 -9.43
N ASP A 2 -19.04 -5.35 -9.63
CA ASP A 2 -20.25 -5.57 -10.44
C ASP A 2 -19.99 -6.07 -11.87
N ALA A 3 -18.98 -5.52 -12.54
CA ALA A 3 -18.56 -5.99 -13.87
C ALA A 3 -18.15 -7.48 -13.87
N CYS A 4 -17.44 -7.92 -12.84
CA CYS A 4 -17.01 -9.30 -12.64
C CYS A 4 -18.17 -10.22 -12.28
N ASN A 5 -19.13 -9.71 -11.50
CA ASN A 5 -20.32 -10.47 -11.11
C ASN A 5 -21.26 -10.74 -12.29
N ALA A 6 -21.35 -9.79 -13.22
CA ALA A 6 -22.19 -9.94 -14.42
C ALA A 6 -21.50 -10.74 -15.53
N ARG A 7 -20.20 -10.54 -15.74
CA ARG A 7 -19.43 -11.15 -16.83
C ARG A 7 -19.31 -12.66 -16.67
N GLU A 8 -19.51 -13.41 -17.76
CA GLU A 8 -19.20 -14.83 -17.80
C GLU A 8 -17.70 -15.06 -17.59
N ARG A 9 -17.36 -16.04 -16.73
CA ARG A 9 -15.96 -16.41 -16.52
C ARG A 9 -15.33 -16.94 -17.81
N ASN A 10 -14.01 -16.83 -17.91
CA ASN A 10 -13.27 -17.56 -18.91
C ASN A 10 -13.32 -19.07 -18.58
N ARG A 11 -14.01 -19.85 -19.41
CA ARG A 11 -14.19 -21.29 -19.23
C ARG A 11 -12.95 -22.11 -19.60
N GLY A 12 -11.94 -21.50 -20.20
CA GLY A 12 -10.64 -22.12 -20.47
C GLY A 12 -9.70 -22.15 -19.26
N LEU A 13 -10.07 -21.53 -18.14
CA LEU A 13 -9.23 -21.48 -16.95
C LEU A 13 -9.25 -22.80 -16.16
N PHE A 14 -8.08 -23.22 -15.70
CA PHE A 14 -7.90 -24.41 -14.89
C PHE A 14 -8.77 -24.40 -13.62
N THR A 15 -9.61 -25.43 -13.45
CA THR A 15 -10.48 -25.61 -12.27
C THR A 15 -10.14 -26.85 -11.44
N ALA A 16 -9.14 -27.65 -11.85
CA ALA A 16 -8.88 -28.96 -11.26
C ALA A 16 -10.18 -29.80 -11.14
N ASP A 17 -10.42 -30.38 -9.96
CA ASP A 17 -11.63 -31.13 -9.58
C ASP A 17 -12.70 -30.27 -8.88
N GLN A 18 -12.54 -28.94 -8.84
CA GLN A 18 -13.49 -28.04 -8.17
C GLN A 18 -14.79 -27.88 -8.97
N ARG A 19 -15.92 -28.04 -8.29
CA ARG A 19 -17.26 -27.78 -8.84
C ARG A 19 -17.69 -26.35 -8.53
N LEU A 20 -17.63 -25.49 -9.54
CA LEU A 20 -18.06 -24.11 -9.41
C LEU A 20 -19.58 -24.00 -9.33
N ARG A 21 -20.09 -23.13 -8.44
CA ARG A 21 -21.54 -22.96 -8.19
C ARG A 21 -22.22 -21.96 -9.14
N GLY A 22 -21.48 -21.39 -10.10
CA GLY A 22 -22.01 -20.42 -11.04
C GLY A 22 -21.04 -20.17 -12.21
N GLY A 23 -21.52 -19.38 -13.18
CA GLY A 23 -20.84 -19.15 -14.47
C GLY A 23 -20.19 -17.78 -14.64
N SER A 24 -20.31 -16.87 -13.68
CA SER A 24 -19.68 -15.54 -13.77
C SER A 24 -18.24 -15.50 -13.23
N ALA A 25 -17.51 -14.43 -13.52
CA ALA A 25 -16.10 -14.26 -13.15
C ALA A 25 -15.84 -14.15 -11.62
N VAL A 26 -16.87 -14.20 -10.79
CA VAL A 26 -16.71 -14.35 -9.32
C VAL A 26 -16.50 -15.81 -8.89
N TYR A 27 -16.80 -16.76 -9.78
CA TYR A 27 -16.60 -18.19 -9.55
C TYR A 27 -15.28 -18.64 -10.17
N THR A 28 -14.29 -18.91 -9.33
CA THR A 28 -12.97 -19.42 -9.72
C THR A 28 -12.64 -20.69 -8.96
N ARG A 29 -11.55 -21.38 -9.34
CA ARG A 29 -11.04 -22.53 -8.58
C ARG A 29 -10.85 -22.18 -7.09
N GLN A 30 -10.33 -20.99 -6.80
CA GLN A 30 -10.09 -20.50 -5.44
C GLN A 30 -11.31 -19.91 -4.74
N ASN A 31 -12.40 -19.63 -5.48
CA ASN A 31 -13.65 -19.12 -4.96
C ASN A 31 -14.87 -19.83 -5.57
N PRO A 32 -15.01 -21.15 -5.40
CA PRO A 32 -16.03 -21.94 -6.11
C PRO A 32 -17.46 -21.60 -5.69
N ALA A 33 -17.64 -21.01 -4.51
CA ALA A 33 -18.93 -20.57 -4.00
C ALA A 33 -19.31 -19.12 -4.40
N GLY A 34 -18.40 -18.37 -5.04
CA GLY A 34 -18.66 -16.97 -5.38
C GLY A 34 -18.75 -16.06 -4.16
N THR A 35 -18.08 -16.41 -3.05
CA THR A 35 -18.12 -15.62 -1.82
C THR A 35 -17.51 -14.25 -2.08
N ARG A 36 -18.27 -13.19 -1.77
CA ARG A 36 -17.80 -11.82 -1.92
C ARG A 36 -16.85 -11.43 -0.79
N ARG A 37 -15.68 -10.93 -1.15
CA ARG A 37 -14.70 -10.31 -0.24
C ARG A 37 -14.46 -8.87 -0.67
N GLY A 38 -15.11 -7.92 0.01
CA GLY A 38 -15.03 -6.49 -0.36
C GLY A 38 -15.54 -6.21 -1.79
N TYR A 39 -14.70 -5.57 -2.61
CA TYR A 39 -15.00 -5.22 -4.00
C TYR A 39 -14.14 -5.97 -5.04
N GLU A 40 -13.36 -6.95 -4.59
CA GLU A 40 -12.46 -7.77 -5.38
C GLU A 40 -13.19 -8.51 -6.53
N CYS A 41 -12.54 -8.64 -7.68
CA CYS A 41 -12.95 -9.59 -8.71
C CYS A 41 -12.08 -10.86 -8.60
N PRO A 42 -12.63 -12.01 -8.18
CA PRO A 42 -11.86 -13.25 -8.00
C PRO A 42 -11.04 -13.69 -9.21
N GLU A 43 -11.59 -13.62 -10.42
CA GLU A 43 -10.84 -13.97 -11.64
C GLU A 43 -9.67 -13.01 -11.91
N GLU A 44 -9.85 -11.72 -11.65
CA GLU A 44 -8.78 -10.71 -11.78
C GLU A 44 -7.69 -10.87 -10.72
N ARG A 45 -8.08 -11.28 -9.50
CA ARG A 45 -7.12 -11.63 -8.45
C ARG A 45 -6.30 -12.84 -8.85
N ASP A 46 -6.97 -13.92 -9.26
CA ASP A 46 -6.37 -15.24 -9.46
C ASP A 46 -5.48 -15.34 -10.69
N TYR A 47 -5.70 -14.50 -11.70
CA TYR A 47 -4.99 -14.57 -12.98
C TYR A 47 -4.36 -13.24 -13.35
N TYR A 48 -3.04 -13.27 -13.53
CA TYR A 48 -2.25 -12.14 -13.97
C TYR A 48 -1.27 -12.59 -15.07
N PRO A 49 -1.08 -11.80 -16.16
CA PRO A 49 -1.80 -10.59 -16.52
C PRO A 49 -3.30 -10.81 -16.77
N TYR A 50 -4.15 -9.86 -16.38
CA TYR A 50 -5.60 -9.99 -16.53
C TYR A 50 -6.08 -9.45 -17.88
N TRP A 51 -6.92 -10.20 -18.60
CA TRP A 51 -7.33 -9.88 -19.98
C TRP A 51 -8.52 -8.94 -20.10
N HIS A 52 -9.18 -8.59 -18.98
CA HIS A 52 -10.24 -7.58 -18.96
C HIS A 52 -9.80 -6.29 -18.27
N PRO A 53 -10.44 -5.15 -18.61
CA PRO A 53 -10.15 -3.88 -17.99
C PRO A 53 -10.28 -3.91 -16.47
N THR A 54 -9.29 -3.29 -15.82
CA THR A 54 -9.14 -3.23 -14.38
C THR A 54 -8.77 -1.81 -13.95
N PRO A 55 -9.22 -1.33 -12.78
CA PRO A 55 -8.77 -0.04 -12.25
C PRO A 55 -7.36 -0.10 -11.66
N TRP A 56 -6.77 -1.29 -11.53
CA TRP A 56 -5.43 -1.47 -11.00
C TRP A 56 -4.37 -1.14 -12.06
N LEU A 57 -3.32 -0.43 -11.63
CA LEU A 57 -2.11 -0.22 -12.42
C LEU A 57 -1.01 -1.11 -11.83
N ASP A 58 -0.30 -1.83 -12.69
CA ASP A 58 0.80 -2.66 -12.22
C ASP A 58 2.01 -1.78 -11.89
N VAL A 59 2.49 -1.90 -10.66
CA VAL A 59 3.68 -1.17 -10.19
C VAL A 59 4.93 -2.00 -10.40
N ALA A 60 4.90 -3.25 -9.91
CA ALA A 60 6.03 -4.15 -9.99
C ALA A 60 5.60 -5.61 -9.99
N VAL A 61 6.42 -6.45 -10.63
CA VAL A 61 6.36 -7.91 -10.51
C VAL A 61 7.74 -8.40 -10.08
N LEU A 62 7.77 -9.04 -8.92
CA LEU A 62 8.96 -9.72 -8.41
C LEU A 62 8.80 -11.20 -8.74
N THR A 63 9.52 -11.69 -9.74
CA THR A 63 9.43 -13.07 -10.27
C THR A 63 10.73 -13.83 -10.02
N ASP A 64 10.67 -15.15 -9.86
CA ASP A 64 11.84 -16.02 -9.85
C ASP A 64 12.37 -16.31 -11.26
N ASN A 65 11.58 -16.02 -12.30
CA ASN A 65 11.93 -16.23 -13.71
C ASN A 65 11.96 -14.92 -14.51
N LEU A 66 13.14 -14.32 -14.63
CA LEU A 66 13.34 -13.07 -15.39
C LEU A 66 13.05 -13.20 -16.89
N ALA A 67 13.02 -14.42 -17.46
CA ALA A 67 12.70 -14.62 -18.87
C ALA A 67 11.24 -14.23 -19.21
N GLU A 68 10.36 -14.17 -18.22
CA GLU A 68 8.97 -13.75 -18.39
C GLU A 68 8.80 -12.23 -18.43
N CYS A 69 9.78 -11.47 -17.93
CA CYS A 69 9.67 -10.02 -17.78
C CYS A 69 9.30 -9.29 -19.10
N PRO A 70 9.89 -9.60 -20.27
CA PRO A 70 9.49 -8.93 -21.52
C PRO A 70 8.00 -9.12 -21.84
N ALA A 71 7.47 -10.31 -21.62
CA ALA A 71 6.06 -10.60 -21.86
C ALA A 71 5.15 -9.92 -20.83
N LEU A 72 5.55 -9.92 -19.55
CA LEU A 72 4.80 -9.26 -18.47
C LEU A 72 4.74 -7.74 -18.65
N VAL A 73 5.86 -7.11 -19.00
CA VAL A 73 5.92 -5.66 -19.28
C VAL A 73 5.05 -5.31 -20.48
N ALA A 74 5.11 -6.10 -21.56
CA ALA A 74 4.27 -5.89 -22.73
C ALA A 74 2.77 -6.06 -22.39
N ALA A 75 2.41 -7.10 -21.64
CA ALA A 75 1.03 -7.36 -21.25
C ALA A 75 0.47 -6.28 -20.33
N SER A 76 1.28 -5.74 -19.40
CA SER A 76 0.87 -4.66 -18.51
C SER A 76 0.55 -3.36 -19.26
N ALA A 77 1.26 -3.09 -20.37
CA ALA A 77 1.03 -1.90 -21.20
C ALA A 77 -0.05 -2.10 -22.31
N ALA A 78 -0.44 -3.34 -22.58
CA ALA A 78 -1.35 -3.69 -23.66
C ALA A 78 -2.80 -3.25 -23.38
N PRO A 79 -3.62 -3.00 -24.42
CA PRO A 79 -5.04 -2.79 -24.22
C PRO A 79 -5.73 -4.06 -23.74
N THR A 80 -6.65 -3.89 -22.80
CA THR A 80 -7.63 -4.91 -22.45
C THR A 80 -8.97 -4.55 -23.10
N HIS A 81 -9.85 -5.54 -23.25
CA HIS A 81 -11.11 -5.33 -23.94
C HIS A 81 -12.31 -5.71 -23.09
N ALA A 82 -13.38 -4.95 -23.19
CA ALA A 82 -14.66 -5.27 -22.57
C ALA A 82 -15.83 -4.97 -23.49
N CYS A 83 -16.88 -5.77 -23.36
CA CYS A 83 -18.14 -5.48 -24.01
C CYS A 83 -18.86 -4.32 -23.30
N VAL A 84 -19.30 -3.33 -24.08
CA VAL A 84 -20.09 -2.20 -23.60
C VAL A 84 -21.43 -2.18 -24.33
N ARG A 85 -22.52 -2.12 -23.58
CA ARG A 85 -23.89 -1.97 -24.10
C ARG A 85 -24.49 -0.64 -23.66
N THR A 86 -25.17 0.05 -24.56
CA THR A 86 -26.01 1.18 -24.21
C THR A 86 -27.30 0.64 -23.59
N PHE A 87 -27.74 1.17 -22.44
CA PHE A 87 -29.17 1.05 -22.11
C PHE A 87 -29.94 1.76 -23.23
N ALA A 88 -31.18 1.34 -23.51
CA ALA A 88 -32.03 1.89 -24.57
C ALA A 88 -31.82 3.40 -24.85
N ALA A 89 -31.99 3.80 -26.12
CA ALA A 89 -31.46 5.00 -26.79
C ALA A 89 -31.42 6.35 -26.03
N ASP A 90 -32.16 6.56 -24.93
CA ASP A 90 -32.41 7.89 -24.34
C ASP A 90 -32.08 8.05 -22.83
N SER A 91 -31.35 7.14 -22.18
CA SER A 91 -31.08 7.29 -20.72
C SER A 91 -29.67 7.82 -20.35
N GLY A 92 -28.74 7.93 -21.29
CA GLY A 92 -27.36 8.35 -21.03
C GLY A 92 -26.52 7.40 -20.14
N ARG A 93 -27.07 6.26 -19.70
CA ARG A 93 -26.40 5.27 -18.84
C ARG A 93 -25.87 4.10 -19.70
N ARG A 94 -24.56 3.83 -19.65
CA ARG A 94 -23.94 2.68 -20.34
C ARG A 94 -23.55 1.60 -19.33
N LEU A 95 -23.82 0.33 -19.67
CA LEU A 95 -23.49 -0.84 -18.86
C LEU A 95 -22.33 -1.63 -19.47
N TRP A 96 -21.49 -2.10 -18.59
CA TRP A 96 -20.32 -2.94 -18.87
C TRP A 96 -20.22 -4.07 -17.83
N ALA A 97 -21.12 -4.06 -16.85
CA ALA A 97 -21.60 -5.26 -16.20
C ALA A 97 -22.55 -5.99 -17.15
N VAL A 98 -21.97 -6.64 -18.16
CA VAL A 98 -22.66 -7.44 -19.17
C VAL A 98 -22.03 -8.85 -19.18
N PRO A 99 -22.78 -9.90 -19.54
CA PRO A 99 -22.28 -11.27 -19.51
C PRO A 99 -21.18 -11.56 -20.53
N GLU A 100 -21.17 -10.84 -21.66
CA GLU A 100 -20.29 -11.15 -22.78
C GLU A 100 -18.81 -10.85 -22.46
N ASN A 101 -17.98 -11.89 -22.53
CA ASN A 101 -16.54 -11.82 -22.25
C ASN A 101 -15.66 -11.88 -23.51
N ASN A 102 -16.27 -11.98 -24.68
CA ASN A 102 -15.59 -12.03 -25.97
C ASN A 102 -16.29 -11.15 -27.01
N GLU A 103 -15.57 -10.82 -28.08
CA GLU A 103 -16.04 -9.91 -29.13
C GLU A 103 -17.25 -10.46 -29.89
N PHE A 104 -17.25 -11.76 -30.19
CA PHE A 104 -18.31 -12.39 -30.97
C PHE A 104 -19.66 -12.31 -30.27
N ASP A 105 -19.74 -12.75 -29.01
CA ASP A 105 -20.97 -12.67 -28.23
C ASP A 105 -21.39 -11.22 -27.97
N CYS A 106 -20.41 -10.33 -27.76
CA CYS A 106 -20.67 -8.91 -27.59
C CYS A 106 -21.38 -8.32 -28.82
N ALA A 107 -20.85 -8.56 -30.02
CA ALA A 107 -21.44 -8.08 -31.27
C ALA A 107 -22.81 -8.70 -31.52
N LYS A 108 -22.95 -10.02 -31.32
CA LYS A 108 -24.21 -10.76 -31.45
C LYS A 108 -25.33 -10.16 -30.58
N ASN A 109 -24.98 -9.69 -29.38
CA ASN A 109 -25.93 -9.12 -28.42
C ASN A 109 -26.03 -7.58 -28.49
N GLY A 110 -25.59 -6.98 -29.61
CA GLY A 110 -25.72 -5.54 -29.87
C GLY A 110 -24.82 -4.66 -29.01
N GLY A 111 -23.74 -5.21 -28.47
CA GLY A 111 -22.69 -4.49 -27.76
C GLY A 111 -21.56 -4.06 -28.68
N ARG A 112 -20.67 -3.21 -28.14
CA ARG A 112 -19.40 -2.83 -28.76
C ARG A 112 -18.26 -3.35 -27.91
N PHE A 113 -17.33 -4.09 -28.51
CA PHE A 113 -16.12 -4.53 -27.85
C PHE A 113 -15.10 -3.38 -27.88
N VAL A 114 -14.83 -2.78 -26.72
CA VAL A 114 -14.03 -1.55 -26.61
C VAL A 114 -12.68 -1.87 -25.99
N ALA A 115 -11.62 -1.33 -26.59
CA ALA A 115 -10.27 -1.35 -26.05
C ALA A 115 -10.09 -0.28 -24.97
N PHE A 116 -9.50 -0.67 -23.85
CA PHE A 116 -9.15 0.20 -22.74
C PHE A 116 -7.67 0.05 -22.43
N TYR A 117 -7.02 1.18 -22.14
CA TYR A 117 -5.61 1.23 -21.80
C TYR A 117 -5.43 1.64 -20.34
N PRO A 118 -4.38 1.15 -19.66
CA PRO A 118 -4.01 1.66 -18.35
C PRO A 118 -3.56 3.13 -18.46
N TYR A 119 -3.95 3.96 -17.50
CA TYR A 119 -3.60 5.38 -17.47
C TYR A 119 -3.56 5.89 -16.02
N LEU A 120 -2.69 6.86 -15.74
CA LEU A 120 -2.60 7.53 -14.44
C LEU A 120 -3.77 8.49 -14.24
N GLU A 121 -3.95 9.38 -15.21
CA GLU A 121 -4.97 10.42 -15.18
C GLU A 121 -5.37 10.86 -16.59
N VAL A 122 -6.49 11.59 -16.68
CA VAL A 122 -6.91 12.24 -17.91
C VAL A 122 -6.35 13.66 -17.93
N ALA A 123 -5.54 13.97 -18.95
CA ALA A 123 -5.02 15.32 -19.18
C ALA A 123 -6.14 16.22 -19.75
N SER A 124 -7.03 16.69 -18.87
CA SER A 124 -8.25 17.43 -19.22
C SER A 124 -8.01 18.73 -20.01
N ALA A 125 -6.82 19.30 -19.92
CA ALA A 125 -6.40 20.47 -20.69
C ALA A 125 -6.07 20.17 -22.16
N ILE A 126 -6.07 18.89 -22.58
CA ILE A 126 -5.81 18.46 -23.95
C ILE A 126 -7.05 17.77 -24.50
N ASP A 127 -7.68 18.39 -25.50
CA ASP A 127 -8.98 17.99 -26.06
C ASP A 127 -8.90 17.43 -27.48
N ASN A 128 -7.69 17.26 -28.02
CA ASN A 128 -7.48 16.74 -29.37
C ASN A 128 -6.32 15.73 -29.42
N GLU A 129 -6.44 14.82 -30.38
CA GLU A 129 -5.49 13.71 -30.57
C GLU A 129 -4.08 14.18 -30.91
N ALA A 130 -3.94 15.18 -31.80
CA ALA A 130 -2.63 15.66 -32.24
C ALA A 130 -1.79 16.21 -31.07
N ALA A 131 -2.38 17.06 -30.23
CA ALA A 131 -1.71 17.59 -29.03
C ALA A 131 -1.44 16.49 -27.98
N CYS A 132 -2.31 15.48 -27.90
CA CYS A 132 -2.13 14.34 -27.01
C CYS A 132 -0.91 13.50 -27.44
N SER A 133 -0.86 13.11 -28.71
CA SER A 133 0.23 12.33 -29.28
C SER A 133 1.56 13.08 -29.25
N ALA A 134 1.56 14.41 -29.43
CA ALA A 134 2.75 15.24 -29.32
C ALA A 134 3.40 15.20 -27.92
N ARG A 135 2.64 14.86 -26.86
CA ARG A 135 3.15 14.64 -25.51
C ARG A 135 3.57 13.19 -25.23
N GLY A 136 3.43 12.29 -26.21
CA GLY A 136 3.58 10.85 -25.99
C GLY A 136 2.44 10.24 -25.17
N TYR A 137 1.32 10.95 -25.04
CA TYR A 137 0.13 10.46 -24.35
C TYR A 137 -0.78 9.69 -25.32
N ARG A 138 -1.78 9.01 -24.78
CA ARG A 138 -2.66 8.14 -25.57
C ARG A 138 -4.06 8.75 -25.71
N TRP A 139 -4.52 8.90 -26.94
CA TRP A 139 -5.90 9.30 -27.23
C TRP A 139 -6.81 8.06 -27.25
N ALA A 140 -7.55 7.81 -26.16
CA ALA A 140 -8.36 6.60 -26.03
C ALA A 140 -9.53 6.78 -25.03
N VAL A 141 -10.46 5.82 -25.02
CA VAL A 141 -11.61 5.84 -24.10
C VAL A 141 -11.14 5.57 -22.67
N PRO A 142 -11.37 6.48 -21.70
CA PRO A 142 -10.94 6.28 -20.32
C PRO A 142 -11.78 5.20 -19.63
N HIS A 143 -11.11 4.20 -19.06
CA HIS A 143 -11.73 3.22 -18.16
C HIS A 143 -12.12 3.90 -16.83
N ARG A 144 -13.42 4.12 -16.57
CA ARG A 144 -13.98 4.75 -15.35
C ARG A 144 -15.02 3.86 -14.66
N HIS A 145 -15.47 4.12 -13.44
CA HIS A 145 -16.60 3.34 -12.89
C HIS A 145 -17.92 3.60 -13.64
N ARG A 146 -18.10 4.80 -14.21
CA ARG A 146 -19.28 5.19 -15.00
C ARG A 146 -18.82 5.79 -16.33
N LEU A 147 -19.11 5.09 -17.44
CA LEU A 147 -18.92 5.61 -18.80
C LEU A 147 -20.22 6.30 -19.22
N SER A 148 -20.23 7.63 -19.24
CA SER A 148 -21.32 8.41 -19.83
C SER A 148 -21.21 8.45 -21.37
N SER A 149 -19.99 8.41 -21.90
CA SER A 149 -19.71 8.40 -23.34
C SER A 149 -18.60 7.40 -23.67
N LEU A 150 -18.50 7.01 -24.94
CA LEU A 150 -17.33 6.32 -25.51
C LEU A 150 -16.41 7.31 -26.24
N GLN A 151 -16.43 8.58 -25.82
CA GLN A 151 -15.54 9.58 -26.41
C GLN A 151 -14.12 9.35 -25.90
N PRO A 152 -13.12 9.38 -26.79
CA PRO A 152 -11.73 9.35 -26.39
C PRO A 152 -11.36 10.62 -25.62
N ALA A 153 -10.35 10.51 -24.79
CA ALA A 153 -9.71 11.62 -24.09
C ALA A 153 -8.20 11.42 -24.10
N CYS A 154 -7.45 12.46 -23.73
CA CYS A 154 -6.01 12.34 -23.62
C CYS A 154 -5.61 11.68 -22.30
N LEU A 155 -5.04 10.48 -22.37
CA LEU A 155 -4.68 9.63 -21.23
C LEU A 155 -3.18 9.68 -20.98
N VAL A 156 -2.78 10.03 -19.75
CA VAL A 156 -1.38 9.99 -19.32
C VAL A 156 -0.98 8.53 -19.06
N PRO A 157 -0.01 7.96 -19.78
CA PRO A 157 0.40 6.57 -19.58
C PRO A 157 1.08 6.41 -18.21
N PRO A 158 0.92 5.25 -17.55
CA PRO A 158 1.70 4.93 -16.36
C PRO A 158 3.18 4.69 -16.71
N PRO A 159 4.08 4.76 -15.72
CA PRO A 159 5.43 4.25 -15.88
C PRO A 159 5.39 2.76 -16.30
N PRO A 160 6.40 2.28 -17.04
CA PRO A 160 6.51 0.86 -17.33
C PRO A 160 6.53 0.01 -16.06
N LEU A 161 5.96 -1.20 -16.15
CA LEU A 161 6.04 -2.19 -15.09
C LEU A 161 7.51 -2.45 -14.68
N ASP A 162 7.79 -2.39 -13.39
CA ASP A 162 9.10 -2.78 -12.86
C ASP A 162 9.15 -4.30 -12.62
N CYS A 163 9.83 -5.04 -13.50
CA CYS A 163 9.97 -6.48 -13.38
C CYS A 163 11.37 -6.84 -12.88
N ARG A 164 11.45 -7.45 -11.68
CA ARG A 164 12.72 -7.78 -11.02
C ARG A 164 12.73 -9.20 -10.48
N LEU A 165 13.92 -9.68 -10.13
CA LEU A 165 14.08 -10.96 -9.46
C LEU A 165 13.49 -10.87 -8.04
N ALA A 166 12.64 -11.83 -7.68
CA ALA A 166 12.12 -11.97 -6.32
C ALA A 166 13.26 -12.27 -5.34
N PRO A 167 13.36 -11.54 -4.21
CA PRO A 167 14.29 -11.89 -3.15
C PRO A 167 13.97 -13.28 -2.58
N THR A 168 15.00 -14.06 -2.30
CA THR A 168 14.83 -15.35 -1.63
C THR A 168 14.39 -15.13 -0.17
N THR A 169 13.26 -15.73 0.18
CA THR A 169 12.71 -15.73 1.54
C THR A 169 12.53 -17.13 2.07
N ARG A 170 12.49 -17.27 3.38
CA ARG A 170 12.09 -18.53 4.00
C ARG A 170 10.57 -18.70 3.98
N ASP A 171 10.12 -19.88 3.57
CA ASP A 171 8.70 -20.22 3.54
C ASP A 171 8.04 -20.04 4.91
N ASN A 172 6.89 -19.38 4.95
CA ASN A 172 6.08 -19.17 6.15
C ASN A 172 6.77 -18.39 7.30
N HIS A 173 7.70 -17.49 6.98
CA HIS A 173 8.40 -16.64 7.96
C HIS A 173 8.26 -15.13 7.66
N LEU A 174 7.03 -14.71 7.30
CA LEU A 174 6.66 -13.29 7.12
C LEU A 174 7.59 -12.47 6.21
N GLY A 175 8.18 -13.11 5.20
CA GLY A 175 9.07 -12.45 4.25
C GLY A 175 10.46 -12.14 4.80
N ASP A 176 10.96 -12.93 5.77
CA ASP A 176 12.36 -12.87 6.19
C ASP A 176 13.29 -13.31 5.05
N LYS A 177 14.14 -12.38 4.60
CA LYS A 177 15.04 -12.58 3.47
C LYS A 177 16.34 -13.24 3.92
N LEU A 178 17.08 -13.80 2.96
CA LEU A 178 18.45 -14.26 3.20
C LEU A 178 19.32 -13.11 3.76
N GLY A 179 19.97 -13.33 4.90
CA GLY A 179 20.73 -12.30 5.62
C GLY A 179 19.92 -11.52 6.67
N GLY A 180 18.64 -11.83 6.82
CA GLY A 180 17.76 -11.31 7.86
C GLY A 180 17.02 -10.04 7.48
N GLY A 181 15.87 -9.85 8.12
CA GLY A 181 15.01 -8.67 7.96
C GLY A 181 13.97 -8.85 6.85
N PRO A 182 13.01 -7.92 6.77
CA PRO A 182 11.93 -8.01 5.80
C PRO A 182 12.43 -7.82 4.37
N VAL A 183 11.74 -8.45 3.43
CA VAL A 183 11.75 -8.03 2.02
C VAL A 183 11.13 -6.64 1.90
N ALA A 184 11.78 -5.79 1.11
CA ALA A 184 11.30 -4.47 0.76
C ALA A 184 11.41 -4.26 -0.75
N TYR A 185 10.58 -3.36 -1.26
CA TYR A 185 10.61 -2.89 -2.65
C TYR A 185 10.60 -1.37 -2.65
N ASP A 186 11.62 -0.78 -3.27
CA ASP A 186 11.73 0.67 -3.43
C ASP A 186 10.84 1.12 -4.59
N TRP A 187 9.67 1.64 -4.24
CA TRP A 187 8.70 2.11 -5.22
C TRP A 187 8.98 3.57 -5.62
N GLN A 188 9.38 3.78 -6.87
CA GLN A 188 9.36 5.12 -7.46
C GLN A 188 7.92 5.55 -7.77
N LEU A 189 7.43 6.54 -7.03
CA LEU A 189 6.07 7.06 -7.22
C LEU A 189 5.91 7.72 -8.61
N PRO A 190 4.77 7.50 -9.29
CA PRO A 190 4.52 8.11 -10.60
C PRO A 190 4.32 9.62 -10.47
N ASN A 191 4.73 10.35 -11.51
CA ASN A 191 4.44 11.77 -11.65
C ASN A 191 3.06 11.98 -12.28
N PHE A 192 2.23 12.82 -11.67
CA PHE A 192 0.92 13.22 -12.19
C PHE A 192 1.02 14.65 -12.73
N PRO A 193 1.02 14.85 -14.07
CA PRO A 193 1.08 16.17 -14.70
C PRO A 193 0.10 17.22 -14.17
N SER A 194 -1.07 16.83 -13.66
CA SER A 194 -2.03 17.76 -13.05
C SER A 194 -1.47 18.47 -11.82
N GLY A 195 -0.57 17.82 -11.07
CA GLY A 195 -0.14 18.26 -9.74
C GLY A 195 -1.19 18.08 -8.65
N ASP A 196 -2.35 17.50 -8.99
CA ASP A 196 -3.45 17.27 -8.04
C ASP A 196 -3.13 16.10 -7.11
N ALA A 197 -3.63 16.19 -5.88
CA ALA A 197 -3.51 15.10 -4.91
C ALA A 197 -4.31 13.87 -5.39
N GLN A 198 -3.67 12.71 -5.38
CA GLN A 198 -4.27 11.46 -5.88
C GLN A 198 -4.69 10.57 -4.72
N ARG A 199 -5.92 10.05 -4.78
CA ARG A 199 -6.41 9.04 -3.83
C ARG A 199 -6.11 7.66 -4.39
N CYS A 200 -5.18 6.97 -3.77
CA CYS A 200 -4.67 5.70 -4.26
C CYS A 200 -5.10 4.55 -3.34
N VAL A 201 -5.22 3.38 -3.94
CA VAL A 201 -5.35 2.11 -3.22
C VAL A 201 -4.20 1.22 -3.67
N LEU A 202 -3.38 0.76 -2.73
CA LEU A 202 -2.32 -0.20 -2.99
C LEU A 202 -2.82 -1.58 -2.64
N ARG A 203 -2.45 -2.55 -3.47
CA ARG A 203 -2.78 -3.94 -3.30
C ARG A 203 -1.55 -4.78 -3.63
N LEU A 204 -1.21 -5.67 -2.73
CA LEU A 204 -0.10 -6.60 -2.87
C LEU A 204 -0.67 -8.01 -3.08
N ARG A 205 -0.15 -8.71 -4.08
CA ARG A 205 -0.50 -10.10 -4.37
C ARG A 205 0.75 -10.95 -4.21
N TYR A 206 0.60 -12.09 -3.54
CA TYR A 206 1.61 -13.12 -3.46
C TYR A 206 1.14 -14.32 -4.27
N ASN A 207 1.88 -14.61 -5.33
CA ASN A 207 1.55 -15.68 -6.27
C ASN A 207 2.46 -16.86 -5.98
N LEU A 208 1.87 -18.00 -5.67
CA LEU A 208 2.56 -19.28 -5.67
C LEU A 208 2.31 -19.94 -7.01
N THR A 209 3.37 -20.42 -7.64
CA THR A 209 3.32 -21.22 -8.85
C THR A 209 3.75 -22.66 -8.52
N SER A 210 3.35 -23.61 -9.36
CA SER A 210 3.88 -24.97 -9.32
C SER A 210 4.20 -25.40 -10.75
N SER A 211 5.30 -26.12 -10.92
CA SER A 211 5.66 -26.77 -12.18
C SER A 211 4.96 -28.13 -12.36
N ASP A 212 4.14 -28.55 -11.40
CA ASP A 212 3.38 -29.79 -11.50
C ASP A 212 2.38 -29.75 -12.66
N SER A 213 2.19 -30.88 -13.34
CA SER A 213 1.23 -30.97 -14.44
C SER A 213 -0.20 -30.72 -13.94
N GLU A 214 -0.81 -29.63 -14.40
CA GLU A 214 -2.18 -29.24 -14.05
C GLU A 214 -3.21 -30.36 -14.27
N GLN A 215 -3.00 -31.18 -15.31
CA GLN A 215 -3.91 -32.28 -15.68
C GLN A 215 -3.92 -33.42 -14.65
N LEU A 216 -2.88 -33.53 -13.82
CA LEU A 216 -2.70 -34.60 -12.86
C LEU A 216 -3.04 -34.19 -11.42
N ILE A 217 -3.21 -32.89 -11.16
CA ILE A 217 -3.51 -32.37 -9.82
C ILE A 217 -4.97 -32.67 -9.45
N ARG A 218 -5.15 -33.48 -8.41
CA ARG A 218 -6.44 -33.81 -7.78
C ARG A 218 -6.33 -33.72 -6.27
N GLN A 219 -7.46 -33.68 -5.57
CA GLN A 219 -7.45 -33.74 -4.11
C GLN A 219 -6.89 -35.10 -3.62
N ASN A 220 -5.87 -35.04 -2.77
CA ASN A 220 -5.20 -36.16 -2.11
C ASN A 220 -4.99 -37.42 -3.01
N PRO A 221 -4.24 -37.30 -4.12
CA PRO A 221 -4.08 -38.37 -5.08
C PRO A 221 -3.25 -39.52 -4.48
N LEU A 222 -3.57 -40.74 -4.91
CA LEU A 222 -2.75 -41.92 -4.62
C LEU A 222 -1.59 -42.00 -5.61
N VAL A 223 -0.41 -42.32 -5.09
CA VAL A 223 0.80 -42.59 -5.87
C VAL A 223 1.31 -43.99 -5.53
N GLN A 224 1.94 -44.65 -6.50
CA GLN A 224 2.50 -45.99 -6.27
C GLN A 224 3.61 -45.92 -5.20
N PRO A 225 3.72 -46.92 -4.30
CA PRO A 225 3.00 -48.20 -4.27
C PRO A 225 1.68 -48.20 -3.45
N GLY A 226 1.02 -47.06 -3.26
CA GLY A 226 -0.19 -46.93 -2.43
C GLY A 226 -0.10 -45.83 -1.36
N LEU A 227 0.82 -44.87 -1.56
CA LEU A 227 0.96 -43.71 -0.69
C LEU A 227 -0.05 -42.64 -1.12
N GLN A 228 -0.51 -41.83 -0.18
CA GLN A 228 -1.40 -40.70 -0.46
C GLN A 228 -0.63 -39.40 -0.29
N LEU A 229 -0.65 -38.55 -1.33
CA LEU A 229 -0.12 -37.20 -1.21
C LEU A 229 -1.15 -36.33 -0.49
N ALA A 230 -0.71 -35.43 0.40
CA ALA A 230 -1.56 -34.46 1.08
C ALA A 230 -1.80 -33.21 0.21
N VAL A 231 -2.22 -33.40 -1.03
CA VAL A 231 -2.44 -32.31 -1.99
C VAL A 231 -3.86 -31.77 -1.84
N ASN A 232 -3.96 -30.45 -1.64
CA ASN A 232 -5.21 -29.74 -1.77
C ASN A 232 -5.25 -29.05 -3.14
N SER A 233 -6.11 -29.51 -4.04
CA SER A 233 -6.20 -29.00 -5.42
C SER A 233 -6.62 -27.52 -5.50
N ASN A 234 -7.23 -27.00 -4.43
CA ASN A 234 -7.53 -25.57 -4.26
C ASN A 234 -6.27 -24.74 -3.94
N GLN A 235 -5.21 -25.39 -3.42
CA GLN A 235 -4.00 -24.75 -2.93
C GLN A 235 -2.82 -24.83 -3.92
N VAL A 236 -2.91 -25.61 -4.99
CA VAL A 236 -1.80 -25.71 -5.95
C VAL A 236 -1.80 -24.53 -6.91
N GLY A 237 -0.72 -23.78 -6.94
CA GLY A 237 -0.61 -22.56 -7.75
C GLY A 237 -1.64 -21.51 -7.31
N ARG A 238 -1.41 -20.82 -6.19
CA ARG A 238 -2.43 -20.01 -5.49
C ARG A 238 -2.03 -18.53 -5.43
N VAL A 239 -3.02 -17.65 -5.54
CA VAL A 239 -2.83 -16.21 -5.31
C VAL A 239 -3.42 -15.83 -3.97
N PHE A 240 -2.57 -15.28 -3.10
CA PHE A 240 -3.00 -14.57 -1.91
C PHE A 240 -2.99 -13.08 -2.20
N GLN A 241 -3.95 -12.39 -1.64
CA GLN A 241 -4.02 -10.94 -1.71
C GLN A 241 -4.08 -10.41 -0.28
N ASP A 242 -3.17 -9.49 0.04
CA ASP A 242 -3.18 -8.82 1.33
C ASP A 242 -4.31 -7.77 1.39
N ARG A 243 -4.54 -7.20 2.57
CA ARG A 243 -5.44 -6.06 2.75
C ARG A 243 -4.99 -4.91 1.84
N SER A 244 -5.95 -4.26 1.21
CA SER A 244 -5.67 -3.07 0.42
C SER A 244 -5.49 -1.86 1.32
N HIS A 245 -4.48 -1.04 1.04
CA HIS A 245 -4.16 0.15 1.80
C HIS A 245 -4.57 1.40 1.01
N VAL A 246 -5.32 2.30 1.65
CA VAL A 246 -5.69 3.59 1.06
C VAL A 246 -4.70 4.64 1.53
N PHE A 247 -4.19 5.43 0.60
CA PHE A 247 -3.26 6.51 0.87
C PHE A 247 -3.48 7.64 -0.13
N GLN A 248 -2.85 8.79 0.13
CA GLN A 248 -2.86 9.91 -0.78
C GLN A 248 -1.45 10.20 -1.25
N LEU A 249 -1.30 10.45 -2.55
CA LEU A 249 -0.09 11.01 -3.12
C LEU A 249 -0.29 12.51 -3.26
N HIS A 250 0.63 13.27 -2.69
CA HIS A 250 0.65 14.72 -2.75
C HIS A 250 1.90 15.17 -3.49
N ARG A 251 1.79 16.30 -4.18
CA ARG A 251 2.98 17.01 -4.64
C ARG A 251 3.81 17.40 -3.42
N VAL A 252 5.12 17.23 -3.52
CA VAL A 252 6.02 17.66 -2.45
C VAL A 252 5.84 19.19 -2.27
N PRO A 253 5.47 19.64 -1.06
CA PRO A 253 4.98 21.00 -0.83
C PRO A 253 6.08 22.07 -0.83
N VAL A 254 7.34 21.65 -0.76
CA VAL A 254 8.52 22.51 -0.83
C VAL A 254 9.56 21.86 -1.75
N PRO A 255 10.48 22.64 -2.32
CA PRO A 255 11.63 22.09 -3.02
C PRO A 255 12.42 21.18 -2.08
N VAL A 256 12.64 19.93 -2.50
CA VAL A 256 13.51 18.98 -1.81
C VAL A 256 14.78 18.75 -2.61
N ALA A 257 15.85 18.37 -1.91
CA ALA A 257 17.07 17.89 -2.55
C ALA A 257 16.81 16.56 -3.29
N SER A 258 17.87 15.99 -3.88
CA SER A 258 17.81 14.79 -4.71
C SER A 258 17.16 13.58 -4.00
N ASN A 259 17.32 13.45 -2.67
CA ASN A 259 16.78 12.32 -1.92
C ASN A 259 15.76 12.77 -0.86
N LEU A 260 14.62 12.07 -0.86
CA LEU A 260 13.57 12.17 0.14
C LEU A 260 13.31 10.78 0.74
N HIS A 261 13.66 10.60 2.01
CA HIS A 261 13.49 9.33 2.71
C HIS A 261 12.19 9.34 3.50
N HIS A 262 11.29 8.40 3.20
CA HIS A 262 10.07 8.21 3.98
C HIS A 262 10.34 7.35 5.21
N VAL A 263 9.94 7.84 6.38
CA VAL A 263 10.06 7.10 7.63
C VAL A 263 8.68 7.04 8.27
N GLY A 264 8.22 5.82 8.53
CA GLY A 264 6.95 5.60 9.21
C GLY A 264 6.98 4.43 10.17
N VAL A 265 5.82 3.86 10.42
CA VAL A 265 5.63 2.77 11.37
C VAL A 265 5.02 1.57 10.65
N ARG A 266 5.50 0.38 10.99
CA ARG A 266 4.93 -0.91 10.55
C ARG A 266 4.51 -1.74 11.76
N GLY A 267 3.68 -2.75 11.54
CA GLY A 267 3.34 -3.75 12.53
C GLY A 267 2.15 -3.39 13.41
N LYS A 268 2.04 -4.10 14.53
CA LYS A 268 0.99 -3.96 15.54
C LYS A 268 1.58 -3.88 16.94
N ARG A 269 0.77 -3.38 17.88
CA ARG A 269 1.12 -3.34 19.29
C ARG A 269 1.06 -4.73 19.92
N GLY A 270 2.14 -5.12 20.60
CA GLY A 270 2.28 -6.42 21.28
C GLY A 270 3.67 -7.02 21.05
N ASN A 271 3.96 -8.14 21.74
CA ASN A 271 5.11 -8.99 21.38
C ASN A 271 4.77 -9.93 20.22
N ILE A 272 5.78 -10.65 19.71
CA ILE A 272 5.63 -11.62 18.62
C ILE A 272 4.44 -12.58 18.79
N VAL A 273 4.17 -13.08 20.00
CA VAL A 273 3.07 -14.02 20.27
C VAL A 273 1.71 -13.34 20.15
N GLN A 274 1.60 -12.11 20.66
CA GLN A 274 0.38 -11.31 20.66
C GLN A 274 0.02 -10.80 19.26
N VAL A 275 1.03 -10.48 18.43
CA VAL A 275 0.79 -9.88 17.11
C VAL A 275 0.73 -10.90 15.98
N TYR A 276 1.20 -12.13 16.18
CA TYR A 276 1.20 -13.18 15.15
C TYR A 276 -0.21 -13.39 14.56
N PRO A 277 -0.36 -13.51 13.22
CA PRO A 277 0.69 -13.62 12.19
C PRO A 277 1.22 -12.29 11.65
N ALA A 278 1.04 -11.17 12.34
CA ALA A 278 1.69 -9.90 12.00
C ALA A 278 3.07 -9.75 12.68
N VAL A 279 3.71 -8.60 12.49
CA VAL A 279 4.98 -8.22 13.13
C VAL A 279 4.75 -7.12 14.18
N GLU A 280 5.68 -6.99 15.13
CA GLU A 280 5.65 -5.97 16.18
C GLU A 280 5.81 -4.55 15.63
N TYR A 281 5.45 -3.57 16.45
CA TYR A 281 5.64 -2.16 16.11
C TYR A 281 7.10 -1.80 15.92
N ASP A 282 7.38 -1.16 14.79
CA ASP A 282 8.73 -0.77 14.45
C ASP A 282 8.77 0.42 13.49
N PHE A 283 9.82 1.23 13.57
CA PHE A 283 10.04 2.30 12.61
C PHE A 283 10.56 1.68 11.31
N THR A 284 10.10 2.18 10.17
CA THR A 284 10.53 1.66 8.86
C THR A 284 11.10 2.79 8.00
N PRO A 285 12.37 2.69 7.57
CA PRO A 285 13.36 1.68 7.96
C PRO A 285 13.84 1.87 9.43
N THR A 286 14.20 0.78 10.11
CA THR A 286 14.68 0.81 11.51
C THR A 286 16.03 1.50 11.67
N ARG A 287 16.85 1.42 10.62
CA ARG A 287 18.13 2.10 10.48
C ARG A 287 18.15 2.79 9.15
N LEU A 288 18.26 4.12 9.16
CA LEU A 288 18.37 4.93 7.96
C LEU A 288 19.77 5.53 7.86
N SER A 289 20.39 5.42 6.68
CA SER A 289 21.60 6.17 6.34
C SER A 289 21.23 7.23 5.30
N ALA A 290 21.56 8.48 5.59
CA ALA A 290 21.26 9.63 4.74
C ALA A 290 22.46 10.58 4.69
N ARG A 291 22.40 11.59 3.81
CA ARG A 291 23.45 12.61 3.69
C ARG A 291 22.98 13.98 4.17
N VAL A 292 23.91 14.85 4.52
CA VAL A 292 23.62 16.27 4.72
C VAL A 292 22.98 16.83 3.43
N GLY A 293 21.87 17.54 3.58
CA GLY A 293 21.04 18.07 2.50
C GLY A 293 19.86 17.17 2.11
N ASP A 294 19.88 15.87 2.45
CA ASP A 294 18.74 15.00 2.23
C ASP A 294 17.53 15.45 3.07
N HIS A 295 16.34 15.00 2.66
CA HIS A 295 15.10 15.26 3.38
C HIS A 295 14.51 13.97 3.94
N LEU A 296 13.88 14.07 5.10
CA LEU A 296 13.08 13.02 5.71
C LEU A 296 11.61 13.43 5.67
N PHE A 297 10.74 12.51 5.26
CA PHE A 297 9.31 12.63 5.48
C PHE A 297 8.88 11.67 6.59
N LEU A 298 8.72 12.20 7.81
CA LEU A 298 8.23 11.44 8.95
C LEU A 298 6.71 11.48 8.97
N GLN A 299 6.06 10.33 8.78
CA GLN A 299 4.61 10.18 8.95
C GLN A 299 4.29 8.78 9.45
N TRP A 300 3.17 8.60 10.15
CA TRP A 300 2.72 7.27 10.51
C TRP A 300 1.21 7.21 10.64
N SER A 301 0.68 6.00 10.46
CA SER A 301 -0.72 5.70 10.72
C SER A 301 -0.84 4.79 11.93
N GLY A 302 -1.81 5.09 12.79
CA GLY A 302 -2.21 4.24 13.91
C GLY A 302 -3.67 3.85 13.80
N SER A 303 -4.26 3.44 14.92
CA SER A 303 -5.64 2.97 15.00
C SER A 303 -6.31 3.39 16.30
N ASN A 304 -7.63 3.58 16.26
CA ASN A 304 -8.47 3.75 17.45
C ASN A 304 -9.24 2.48 17.81
N SER A 305 -9.16 1.44 16.96
CA SER A 305 -10.04 0.29 17.05
C SER A 305 -9.41 -0.95 16.40
N HIS A 306 -8.12 -1.19 16.63
CA HIS A 306 -7.54 -2.47 16.20
C HIS A 306 -8.10 -3.60 17.05
N ASN A 307 -8.30 -4.75 16.41
CA ASN A 307 -8.87 -5.92 17.07
C ASN A 307 -7.74 -6.89 17.45
N ASN A 308 -7.18 -6.70 18.64
CA ASN A 308 -6.39 -7.72 19.36
C ASN A 308 -7.28 -8.56 20.31
N GLY A 309 -8.59 -8.61 20.06
CA GLY A 309 -9.58 -9.26 20.91
C GLY A 309 -9.80 -10.74 20.61
N ALA A 310 -10.36 -11.43 21.61
CA ALA A 310 -10.73 -12.85 21.57
C ALA A 310 -11.78 -13.20 20.49
N PRO A 311 -11.91 -14.49 20.09
CA PRO A 311 -11.06 -15.61 20.52
C PRO A 311 -9.81 -15.66 19.64
N ALA A 312 -8.67 -15.37 20.25
CA ALA A 312 -7.38 -15.58 19.62
C ALA A 312 -6.79 -16.82 20.30
N GLY A 313 -6.54 -17.88 19.51
CA GLY A 313 -5.90 -19.09 20.02
C GLY A 313 -4.51 -18.76 20.59
N ASP A 314 -4.03 -19.57 21.52
CA ASP A 314 -2.63 -19.59 21.98
C ASP A 314 -2.06 -18.29 22.57
N GLY A 315 -2.89 -17.43 23.20
CA GLY A 315 -2.42 -16.20 23.85
C GLY A 315 -2.23 -15.01 22.91
N GLN A 316 -2.78 -15.09 21.69
CA GLN A 316 -2.83 -14.04 20.66
C GLN A 316 -3.85 -12.92 20.97
N ALA A 317 -4.45 -12.93 22.18
CA ALA A 317 -5.40 -11.92 22.63
C ALA A 317 -4.72 -11.02 23.66
N GLY A 318 -4.81 -9.71 23.47
CA GLY A 318 -4.30 -8.72 24.42
C GLY A 318 -3.59 -7.55 23.76
N ASP A 319 -3.56 -6.45 24.50
CA ASP A 319 -2.65 -5.34 24.28
C ASP A 319 -1.43 -5.50 25.21
N ASP A 320 -0.39 -4.69 25.03
CA ASP A 320 0.82 -4.77 25.87
C ASP A 320 0.64 -4.14 27.27
N GLY A 321 -0.60 -3.79 27.66
CA GLY A 321 -0.93 -3.16 28.94
C GLY A 321 -0.60 -1.67 29.07
N ALA A 322 0.05 -1.03 28.09
CA ALA A 322 0.35 0.41 28.13
C ALA A 322 -0.78 1.27 27.51
N GLY A 323 -1.55 1.96 28.34
CA GLY A 323 -2.78 2.70 28.00
C GLY A 323 -3.82 1.97 27.16
N ALA A 324 -4.71 2.75 26.53
CA ALA A 324 -5.99 2.26 26.03
C ALA A 324 -5.86 1.07 25.05
N GLY A 325 -6.53 -0.02 25.39
CA GLY A 325 -6.60 -1.21 24.56
C GLY A 325 -7.26 -0.96 23.21
N GLY A 326 -6.82 -1.69 22.18
CA GLY A 326 -7.30 -1.51 20.80
C GLY A 326 -6.86 -0.19 20.14
N THR A 327 -6.01 0.60 20.81
CA THR A 327 -5.41 1.79 20.21
C THR A 327 -3.94 1.58 19.86
N ASP A 328 -3.56 2.19 18.74
CA ASP A 328 -2.18 2.28 18.29
C ASP A 328 -1.79 3.76 18.21
N ARG A 329 -0.74 4.10 18.95
CA ARG A 329 -0.17 5.43 19.04
C ARG A 329 1.33 5.31 18.94
N SER A 330 1.95 6.21 18.20
CA SER A 330 3.40 6.33 18.15
C SER A 330 3.80 7.78 18.29
N ASN A 331 4.92 8.02 18.97
CA ASN A 331 5.58 9.30 19.05
C ASN A 331 7.08 9.10 18.86
N LEU A 332 7.84 10.19 18.85
CA LEU A 332 9.28 10.14 18.65
C LEU A 332 9.96 11.09 19.63
N ALA A 333 10.90 10.58 20.42
CA ALA A 333 11.76 11.35 21.29
C ALA A 333 13.23 10.93 21.10
N GLU A 334 14.15 11.89 21.09
CA GLU A 334 15.59 11.60 20.93
C GLU A 334 16.15 10.92 22.18
N ALA A 335 17.07 9.98 22.00
CA ALA A 335 17.75 9.23 23.05
C ALA A 335 19.27 9.29 22.86
N GLY A 336 20.02 9.22 23.96
CA GLY A 336 21.49 9.35 23.94
C GLY A 336 22.17 8.11 23.37
N HIS A 337 21.66 6.93 23.71
CA HIS A 337 22.20 5.64 23.31
C HIS A 337 21.10 4.68 22.83
N ALA A 338 21.45 3.72 21.97
CA ALA A 338 20.50 2.72 21.45
C ALA A 338 19.88 1.82 22.54
N ASN A 339 20.58 1.72 23.68
CA ASN A 339 20.14 0.92 24.83
C ASN A 339 19.27 1.72 25.82
N ASP A 340 19.16 3.03 25.64
CA ASP A 340 18.40 3.89 26.56
C ASP A 340 16.90 3.69 26.38
N ASN A 341 16.17 3.77 27.49
CA ASN A 341 14.70 3.75 27.49
C ASN A 341 14.10 5.07 27.97
N LEU A 342 14.95 6.04 28.29
CA LEU A 342 14.56 7.40 28.65
C LEU A 342 15.01 8.34 27.53
N PRO A 343 14.19 9.34 27.17
CA PRO A 343 14.59 10.34 26.20
C PRO A 343 15.64 11.29 26.80
N LEU A 344 16.38 11.98 25.93
CA LEU A 344 17.24 13.08 26.31
C LEU A 344 16.42 14.26 26.83
N PRO A 345 16.94 15.04 27.80
CA PRO A 345 16.42 16.37 28.06
C PRO A 345 16.59 17.24 26.81
N TRP A 346 15.70 18.23 26.64
CA TRP A 346 15.68 19.11 25.47
C TRP A 346 17.04 19.77 25.20
N GLU A 347 17.71 20.22 26.26
CA GLU A 347 19.00 20.91 26.22
C GLU A 347 20.14 20.03 25.68
N ALA A 348 19.98 18.70 25.69
CA ALA A 348 20.97 17.74 25.19
C ALA A 348 20.61 17.19 23.79
N SER A 349 19.49 17.64 23.20
CA SER A 349 19.01 17.13 21.92
C SER A 349 19.83 17.67 20.74
N GLY A 350 20.67 16.81 20.15
CA GLY A 350 21.49 17.17 19.01
C GLY A 350 20.69 17.29 17.70
N PHE A 351 19.61 16.51 17.58
CA PHE A 351 18.76 16.51 16.39
C PHE A 351 17.74 17.65 16.41
N LEU A 352 17.00 17.79 17.51
CA LEU A 352 15.89 18.73 17.62
C LEU A 352 16.35 20.13 18.07
N ASN A 353 17.25 20.23 19.05
CA ASN A 353 17.65 21.51 19.63
C ASN A 353 18.88 22.12 18.94
N ASP A 354 19.93 21.34 18.68
CA ASP A 354 21.17 21.83 18.05
C ASP A 354 21.07 21.95 16.50
N GLY A 355 19.87 21.79 15.94
CA GLY A 355 19.58 22.09 14.54
C GLY A 355 20.09 21.09 13.51
N ALA A 356 20.43 19.85 13.89
CA ALA A 356 20.81 18.84 12.89
C ALA A 356 19.63 18.42 12.00
N GLY A 357 18.41 18.40 12.55
CA GLY A 357 17.17 18.27 11.80
C GLY A 357 16.38 19.58 11.83
N ARG A 358 15.98 20.08 10.67
CA ARG A 358 15.14 21.28 10.55
C ARG A 358 13.84 20.97 9.82
N ALA A 359 12.71 21.14 10.50
CA ALA A 359 11.40 21.01 9.89
C ALA A 359 11.18 22.14 8.88
N VAL A 360 11.00 21.80 7.60
CA VAL A 360 10.78 22.75 6.49
C VAL A 360 9.32 22.75 6.01
N TRP A 361 8.52 21.80 6.47
CA TRP A 361 7.08 21.75 6.23
C TRP A 361 6.37 20.88 7.28
N ALA A 362 5.11 21.21 7.57
CA ALA A 362 4.22 20.40 8.40
C ALA A 362 2.81 20.30 7.82
N TRP A 363 2.10 19.22 8.20
CA TRP A 363 0.75 18.93 7.73
C TRP A 363 -0.30 20.01 7.98
N HIS A 364 -0.08 20.87 8.96
CA HIS A 364 -0.99 21.95 9.32
C HIS A 364 -0.62 23.30 8.70
N GLY A 365 0.31 23.33 7.73
CA GLY A 365 0.65 24.52 6.93
C GLY A 365 2.15 24.73 6.75
N GLN A 366 2.50 25.55 5.75
CA GLN A 366 3.85 26.06 5.55
C GLN A 366 4.19 27.00 6.72
N LEU A 367 5.02 26.52 7.63
CA LEU A 367 5.76 27.37 8.54
C LEU A 367 7.16 27.45 7.94
N ASP A 368 7.64 28.67 7.70
CA ASP A 368 9.04 28.95 7.38
C ASP A 368 9.91 28.48 8.56
N GLY A 369 10.24 27.19 8.60
CA GLY A 369 10.91 26.58 9.75
C GLY A 369 10.01 26.54 10.99
N LEU A 370 9.38 25.41 11.29
CA LEU A 370 8.80 25.19 12.63
C LEU A 370 9.89 25.46 13.67
N ALA A 371 9.59 26.31 14.66
CA ALA A 371 10.54 26.60 15.72
C ALA A 371 11.02 25.27 16.33
N PRO A 372 12.32 25.08 16.61
CA PRO A 372 12.87 23.80 17.07
C PRO A 372 12.07 23.16 18.21
N ARG A 373 11.64 23.98 19.19
CA ARG A 373 10.80 23.51 20.31
C ARG A 373 9.43 23.01 19.87
N ASP A 374 8.75 23.73 18.97
CA ASP A 374 7.45 23.30 18.44
C ASP A 374 7.58 22.02 17.60
N PHE A 375 8.68 21.88 16.85
CA PHE A 375 9.02 20.66 16.13
C PHE A 375 9.18 19.45 17.07
N GLY A 376 9.98 19.60 18.14
CA GLY A 376 10.14 18.55 19.15
C GLY A 376 8.82 18.21 19.85
N LEU A 377 8.01 19.22 20.17
CA LEU A 377 6.69 19.05 20.79
C LEU A 377 5.73 18.25 19.89
N ALA A 378 5.68 18.57 18.59
CA ALA A 378 4.84 17.88 17.64
C ALA A 378 5.21 16.39 17.54
N LEU A 379 6.50 16.06 17.50
CA LEU A 379 6.97 14.67 17.48
C LEU A 379 6.69 13.93 18.79
N ALA A 380 6.94 14.57 19.94
CA ALA A 380 6.74 13.97 21.26
C ALA A 380 5.26 13.74 21.59
N SER A 381 4.37 14.62 21.11
CA SER A 381 2.93 14.57 21.34
C SER A 381 2.12 13.84 20.26
N ALA A 382 2.80 13.21 19.29
CA ALA A 382 2.17 12.59 18.12
C ALA A 382 1.25 13.53 17.33
N GLY A 383 1.60 14.82 17.28
CA GLY A 383 0.83 15.88 16.63
C GLY A 383 -0.43 16.33 17.37
N TYR A 384 -0.61 15.93 18.65
CA TYR A 384 -1.68 16.46 19.48
C TYR A 384 -1.54 17.97 19.69
N TYR A 385 -0.32 18.43 19.95
CA TYR A 385 0.03 19.85 19.95
C TYR A 385 0.75 20.22 18.65
N ARG A 386 0.46 21.42 18.15
CA ARG A 386 1.17 21.98 16.98
C ARG A 386 2.29 22.94 17.37
N CYS A 387 2.19 23.56 18.54
CA CYS A 387 3.12 24.54 19.06
C CYS A 387 2.92 24.73 20.57
N PHE A 388 3.85 25.41 21.24
CA PHE A 388 3.69 25.80 22.63
C PHE A 388 2.72 26.99 22.79
N ALA A 389 3.00 28.08 22.08
CA ALA A 389 2.33 29.36 22.30
C ALA A 389 0.97 29.47 21.60
N LYS A 390 -0.07 29.88 22.32
CA LYS A 390 -1.40 30.12 21.74
C LYS A 390 -1.37 31.14 20.59
N ALA A 391 -0.47 32.11 20.65
CA ALA A 391 -0.29 33.09 19.59
C ALA A 391 0.14 32.47 18.24
N ALA A 392 0.84 31.33 18.25
CA ALA A 392 1.36 30.69 17.05
C ALA A 392 0.37 29.71 16.39
N CYS A 393 -0.40 28.94 17.17
CA CYS A 393 -1.31 27.92 16.63
C CYS A 393 -2.69 27.86 17.31
N GLY A 394 -3.07 28.89 18.06
CA GLY A 394 -4.42 29.06 18.60
C GLY A 394 -4.81 27.93 19.57
N ALA A 395 -5.98 27.33 19.35
CA ALA A 395 -6.51 26.27 20.20
C ALA A 395 -5.76 24.93 20.08
N ASP A 396 -4.83 24.79 19.13
CA ASP A 396 -3.98 23.61 18.98
C ASP A 396 -2.64 23.72 19.73
N SER A 397 -2.45 24.80 20.49
CA SER A 397 -1.25 25.02 21.29
C SER A 397 -1.30 24.30 22.63
N GLU A 398 -0.13 24.03 23.23
CA GLU A 398 -0.04 23.47 24.58
C GLU A 398 -0.68 24.39 25.63
N GLU A 399 -0.46 25.70 25.54
CA GLU A 399 -1.04 26.69 26.47
C GLU A 399 -2.58 26.73 26.50
N ALA A 400 -3.25 26.33 25.41
CA ALA A 400 -4.68 26.53 25.22
C ALA A 400 -5.49 25.23 25.17
N LYS A 401 -4.88 24.13 24.70
CA LYS A 401 -5.54 22.84 24.51
C LYS A 401 -5.54 22.05 25.82
N THR A 402 -6.48 21.13 25.97
CA THR A 402 -6.51 20.22 27.12
C THR A 402 -5.15 19.53 27.30
N PRO A 403 -4.65 19.36 28.54
CA PRO A 403 -3.43 18.62 28.78
C PRO A 403 -3.47 17.23 28.15
N LEU A 404 -2.38 16.88 27.47
CA LEU A 404 -2.22 15.59 26.82
C LEU A 404 -2.15 14.51 27.89
N ASP A 405 -2.98 13.49 27.69
CA ASP A 405 -2.91 12.25 28.47
C ASP A 405 -1.49 11.65 28.39
N PRO A 406 -0.83 11.31 29.52
CA PRO A 406 0.54 10.80 29.54
C PRO A 406 0.77 9.53 28.71
N GLU A 407 -0.31 8.81 28.44
CA GLU A 407 -0.33 7.59 27.65
C GLU A 407 -0.66 7.84 26.16
N LEU A 408 -0.80 9.10 25.73
CA LEU A 408 -1.18 9.49 24.37
C LEU A 408 -2.56 8.97 23.93
N ASN A 409 -3.42 8.54 24.85
CA ASN A 409 -4.74 7.99 24.50
C ASN A 409 -5.59 9.03 23.76
N ALA A 410 -5.46 10.31 24.17
CA ALA A 410 -6.11 11.46 23.55
C ALA A 410 -5.40 12.00 22.29
N ALA A 411 -4.20 11.51 21.96
CA ALA A 411 -3.49 11.92 20.76
C ALA A 411 -4.17 11.38 19.49
N PRO A 412 -3.98 12.02 18.32
CA PRO A 412 -4.37 11.45 17.04
C PRO A 412 -3.72 10.08 16.82
N ALA A 413 -4.46 9.16 16.20
CA ALA A 413 -3.93 7.84 15.84
C ALA A 413 -2.81 7.95 14.79
N SER A 414 -2.98 8.85 13.83
CA SER A 414 -2.06 9.05 12.72
C SER A 414 -1.41 10.42 12.79
N PHE A 415 -0.12 10.45 12.49
CA PHE A 415 0.65 11.68 12.34
C PHE A 415 0.78 12.02 10.85
N PRO A 416 0.12 13.08 10.35
CA PRO A 416 -0.01 13.30 8.91
C PRO A 416 1.29 13.75 8.22
N GLY A 417 2.25 14.25 9.00
CA GLY A 417 3.65 14.22 8.64
C GLY A 417 4.42 15.53 8.73
N LEU A 418 5.75 15.39 8.81
CA LEU A 418 6.72 16.48 8.79
C LEU A 418 7.76 16.22 7.72
N LEU A 419 8.16 17.29 7.02
CA LEU A 419 9.31 17.25 6.15
C LEU A 419 10.49 17.92 6.85
N ILE A 420 11.59 17.19 7.01
CA ILE A 420 12.75 17.61 7.78
C ILE A 420 13.97 17.57 6.88
N ARG A 421 14.68 18.68 6.79
CA ARG A 421 15.98 18.72 6.11
C ARG A 421 17.09 18.34 7.10
N LEU A 422 18.02 17.53 6.63
CA LEU A 422 19.20 17.12 7.40
C LEU A 422 20.32 18.13 7.18
N ASP A 423 20.61 18.96 8.18
CA ASP A 423 21.56 20.07 8.04
C ASP A 423 22.95 19.75 8.66
N ARG A 424 23.08 18.65 9.42
CA ARG A 424 24.35 18.27 10.06
C ARG A 424 24.54 16.75 10.14
N ALA A 425 25.76 16.29 9.88
CA ALA A 425 26.18 14.90 10.05
C ALA A 425 26.15 14.46 11.53
N GLY A 426 25.92 13.18 11.77
CA GLY A 426 25.83 12.62 13.12
C GLY A 426 25.04 11.32 13.19
N GLN A 427 25.01 10.70 14.36
CA GLN A 427 24.15 9.55 14.64
C GLN A 427 23.11 9.90 15.70
N PHE A 428 21.85 9.94 15.28
CA PHE A 428 20.71 10.30 16.12
C PHE A 428 19.88 9.06 16.41
N LYS A 429 19.52 8.86 17.68
CA LYS A 429 18.76 7.70 18.14
C LYS A 429 17.44 8.19 18.69
N PHE A 430 16.39 7.43 18.45
CA PHE A 430 15.05 7.80 18.90
C PHE A 430 14.33 6.60 19.49
N ILE A 431 13.40 6.91 20.39
CA ILE A 431 12.50 5.96 21.01
C ILE A 431 11.06 6.46 20.87
N CYS A 432 10.12 5.53 20.77
CA CYS A 432 8.71 5.81 20.96
C CYS A 432 8.37 5.61 22.44
N THR A 433 8.15 6.68 23.20
CA THR A 433 7.90 6.57 24.66
C THR A 433 6.63 5.77 24.96
N ARG A 434 5.68 5.76 24.02
CA ARG A 434 4.46 4.96 24.11
C ARG A 434 4.69 3.46 23.93
N ASN A 435 5.54 3.07 22.97
CA ASN A 435 5.75 1.68 22.57
C ASN A 435 7.16 1.19 22.95
N ASN A 436 7.63 1.53 24.15
CA ASN A 436 8.96 1.16 24.63
C ASN A 436 8.89 0.48 26.00
N ASN A 437 8.23 -0.68 26.05
CA ASN A 437 8.18 -1.53 27.24
C ASN A 437 9.43 -2.42 27.29
N PHE A 438 10.28 -2.25 28.31
CA PHE A 438 11.58 -2.93 28.45
C PHE A 438 11.46 -4.45 28.29
N SER A 439 11.88 -4.97 27.13
CA SER A 439 12.03 -6.38 26.73
C SER A 439 12.22 -6.42 25.20
N ASN A 440 11.92 -7.55 24.55
CA ASN A 440 11.84 -7.74 23.09
C ASN A 440 10.73 -6.91 22.39
N ARG A 441 10.35 -5.73 22.92
CA ARG A 441 9.24 -4.88 22.47
C ARG A 441 9.64 -3.41 22.30
N SER A 442 10.90 -3.17 21.95
CA SER A 442 11.45 -1.81 21.88
C SER A 442 11.23 -1.17 20.50
N HIS A 443 10.36 -0.17 20.42
CA HIS A 443 10.16 0.62 19.20
C HIS A 443 11.18 1.78 19.16
N LYS A 444 12.31 1.53 18.48
CA LYS A 444 13.46 2.45 18.41
C LYS A 444 13.90 2.69 16.98
N TRP A 445 14.56 3.82 16.74
CA TRP A 445 15.04 4.21 15.42
C TRP A 445 16.46 4.75 15.47
N LEU A 446 17.26 4.42 14.46
CA LEU A 446 18.61 4.95 14.28
C LEU A 446 18.71 5.67 12.94
N LEU A 447 19.07 6.95 13.00
CA LEU A 447 19.41 7.77 11.85
C LEU A 447 20.92 8.04 11.86
N THR A 448 21.60 7.69 10.78
CA THR A 448 22.99 8.06 10.52
C THR A 448 23.03 9.05 9.37
N VAL A 449 23.57 10.23 9.62
CA VAL A 449 23.77 11.28 8.61
C VAL A 449 25.26 11.44 8.37
N THR A 450 25.70 11.31 7.12
CA THR A 450 27.09 11.57 6.69
C THR A 450 27.17 12.86 5.88
N ASP A 451 28.37 13.39 5.71
CA ASP A 451 28.61 14.55 4.84
C ASP A 451 28.26 14.31 3.36
#